data_AF-A0A9X3GY12-F1
#
_entry.id   AF-A0A9X3GY12-F1
#
_cell.length_a   1.000
_cell.length_b   1.000
_cell.length_c   1.000
_cell.angle_alpha   90.00
_cell.angle_beta   90.00
_cell.angle_gamma   90.00
#
_symmetry.space_group_name_H-M   'P 1'
#
loop_
_entity.id
_entity.type
_entity.pdbx_description
1 polymer ?
#
loop_
_entity_poly.entity_id
_entity_poly.type
_entity_poly.pdbx_seq_one_letter_code
_entity_poly.pdbx_strand_id
1 'polypeptide(L)'
;MNLKLKERSTMSRQSSWLERAASLVGDASVWINLVATGCAEDILRSSPAELVITTTALGELENGRAKGRQTAAEVARLIEVGLIREVSLSSTDEAVFLDLVAGPTSLTLDDGEAATIAYALSSGAGALIDERKATDLCADRYPALIVMSTTDLLLADPIVSSFQADGLSKCLFLALTVARMRVPERHLAGVCELLGPDRCRECRSLPGAWRQSAASRLTG
;
A
#
# COMPACT_ATOMS: atom_id res chain seq x y z
N MET A 1 16.13 -3.34 32.07
CA MET A 1 16.31 -2.48 30.87
C MET A 1 15.14 -2.77 29.94
N ASN A 2 14.20 -1.82 29.83
CA ASN A 2 12.79 -2.04 29.46
C ASN A 2 12.58 -2.43 27.98
N LEU A 3 11.84 -3.52 27.72
CA LEU A 3 11.36 -3.93 26.39
C LEU A 3 10.57 -2.81 25.68
N LYS A 4 9.82 -1.99 26.43
CA LYS A 4 9.08 -0.82 25.92
C LYS A 4 9.94 0.24 25.23
N LEU A 5 11.23 0.38 25.57
CA LEU A 5 12.13 1.31 24.88
C LEU A 5 12.66 0.73 23.56
N LYS A 6 12.75 -0.60 23.45
CA LYS A 6 13.25 -1.27 22.24
C LYS A 6 12.17 -1.28 21.15
N GLU A 7 10.91 -1.53 21.52
CA GLU A 7 9.75 -1.44 20.62
C GLU A 7 9.56 -0.03 20.07
N ARG A 8 9.63 1.00 20.93
CA ARG A 8 9.51 2.41 20.49
C ARG A 8 10.64 2.85 19.55
N SER A 9 11.87 2.37 19.75
CA SER A 9 13.02 2.70 18.89
C SER A 9 13.03 1.95 17.55
N THR A 10 12.36 0.80 17.45
CA THR A 10 12.21 0.08 16.17
C THR A 10 11.00 0.59 15.39
N MET A 11 9.91 0.98 16.06
CA MET A 11 8.75 1.63 15.43
C MET A 11 9.04 3.06 14.96
N SER A 12 9.80 3.88 15.70
CA SER A 12 10.05 5.28 15.29
C SER A 12 10.92 5.44 14.03
N ARG A 13 11.58 4.37 13.56
CA ARG A 13 12.26 4.38 12.25
C ARG A 13 11.32 4.06 11.09
N GLN A 14 10.25 3.31 11.34
CA GLN A 14 9.34 2.78 10.31
C GLN A 14 8.36 3.83 9.74
N SER A 15 8.14 4.95 10.44
CA SER A 15 7.23 6.04 10.04
C SER A 15 7.94 7.26 9.45
N SER A 16 9.27 7.36 9.61
CA SER A 16 10.06 8.52 9.15
C SER A 16 9.97 8.81 7.64
N TRP A 17 9.59 7.83 6.82
CA TRP A 17 9.44 8.02 5.38
C TRP A 17 8.16 8.77 5.04
N LEU A 18 7.07 8.51 5.77
CA LEU A 18 5.76 9.11 5.51
C LEU A 18 5.77 10.60 5.86
N GLU A 19 6.42 10.96 6.97
CA GLU A 19 6.58 12.36 7.39
C GLU A 19 7.56 13.15 6.49
N ARG A 20 8.48 12.46 5.81
CA ARG A 20 9.44 13.09 4.87
C ARG A 20 8.90 13.19 3.46
N ALA A 21 7.94 12.35 3.09
CA ALA A 21 7.35 12.36 1.77
C ALA A 21 6.39 13.56 1.66
N ALA A 22 6.65 14.47 0.73
CA ALA A 22 5.71 15.54 0.41
C ALA A 22 4.43 14.98 -0.24
N SER A 23 4.57 13.94 -1.06
CA SER A 23 3.46 13.21 -1.67
C SER A 23 3.79 11.73 -1.85
N LEU A 24 2.74 10.92 -1.97
CA LEU A 24 2.81 9.51 -2.32
C LEU A 24 1.90 9.24 -3.51
N VAL A 25 2.45 8.55 -4.51
CA VAL A 25 1.68 8.07 -5.66
C VAL A 25 1.35 6.60 -5.50
N GLY A 26 0.08 6.24 -5.62
CA GLY A 26 -0.38 4.86 -5.46
C GLY A 26 -0.80 4.21 -6.78
N ASP A 27 -0.39 2.96 -6.95
CA ASP A 27 -0.93 2.06 -7.97
C ASP A 27 -2.43 1.72 -7.70
N ALA A 28 -3.17 1.31 -8.73
CA ALA A 28 -4.56 0.87 -8.67
C ALA A 28 -4.80 -0.16 -7.54
N SER A 29 -3.90 -1.12 -7.34
CA SER A 29 -4.06 -2.14 -6.29
C SER A 29 -4.05 -1.55 -4.87
N VAL A 30 -3.28 -0.48 -4.64
CA VAL A 30 -3.24 0.24 -3.36
C VAL A 30 -4.59 0.87 -3.05
N TRP A 31 -5.20 1.53 -4.03
CA TRP A 31 -6.53 2.13 -3.87
C TRP A 31 -7.62 1.08 -3.63
N ILE A 32 -7.54 -0.07 -4.31
CA ILE A 32 -8.44 -1.20 -4.06
C ILE A 32 -8.29 -1.68 -2.61
N ASN A 33 -7.06 -1.82 -2.12
CA ASN A 33 -6.79 -2.25 -0.75
C ASN A 33 -7.28 -1.23 0.28
N LEU A 34 -7.03 0.06 0.06
CA LEU A 34 -7.47 1.15 0.94
C LEU A 34 -8.99 1.25 0.99
N VAL A 35 -9.69 1.23 -0.15
CA VAL A 35 -11.17 1.26 -0.17
C VAL A 35 -11.74 0.02 0.52
N ALA A 36 -11.13 -1.15 0.32
CA ALA A 36 -11.58 -2.38 0.98
C ALA A 36 -11.49 -2.33 2.51
N THR A 37 -10.66 -1.46 3.10
CA THR A 37 -10.64 -1.27 4.56
C THR A 37 -11.97 -0.74 5.11
N GLY A 38 -12.77 -0.05 4.29
CA GLY A 38 -13.94 0.71 4.73
C GLY A 38 -13.60 2.01 5.48
N CYS A 39 -12.32 2.36 5.58
CA CYS A 39 -11.81 3.52 6.33
C CYS A 39 -10.83 4.36 5.49
N ALA A 40 -10.93 4.31 4.15
CA ALA A 40 -10.01 5.01 3.25
C ALA A 40 -9.91 6.51 3.55
N GLU A 41 -11.05 7.18 3.76
CA GLU A 41 -11.08 8.60 4.09
C GLU A 41 -10.30 8.92 5.38
N ASP A 42 -10.51 8.15 6.46
CA ASP A 42 -9.81 8.37 7.73
C ASP A 42 -8.30 8.14 7.59
N ILE A 43 -7.90 7.13 6.83
CA ILE A 43 -6.48 6.84 6.52
C ILE A 43 -5.86 8.01 5.76
N LEU A 44 -6.52 8.49 4.71
CA LEU A 44 -6.03 9.59 3.88
C LEU A 44 -5.92 10.89 4.69
N ARG A 45 -6.91 11.20 5.53
CA ARG A 45 -6.89 12.38 6.41
C ARG A 45 -5.79 12.33 7.47
N SER A 46 -5.34 11.13 7.83
CA SER A 46 -4.30 10.91 8.84
C SER A 46 -2.89 10.91 8.24
N SER A 47 -2.77 10.93 6.91
CA SER A 47 -1.49 11.02 6.22
C SER A 47 -0.97 12.47 6.24
N PRO A 48 0.29 12.70 6.65
CA PRO A 48 0.95 13.99 6.49
C PRO A 48 1.39 14.28 5.03
N ALA A 49 1.49 13.24 4.20
CA ALA A 49 1.81 13.34 2.79
C ALA A 49 0.54 13.49 1.94
N GLU A 50 0.62 14.24 0.84
CA GLU A 50 -0.44 14.29 -0.16
C GLU A 50 -0.55 12.94 -0.88
N LEU A 51 -1.77 12.44 -1.05
CA LEU A 51 -2.04 11.19 -1.77
C LEU A 51 -2.42 11.49 -3.23
N VAL A 52 -1.74 10.81 -4.15
CA VAL A 52 -1.81 11.10 -5.59
C VAL A 52 -2.04 9.82 -6.39
N ILE A 53 -2.89 9.88 -7.41
CA ILE A 53 -3.13 8.77 -8.34
C ILE A 53 -2.81 9.20 -9.77
N THR A 54 -2.13 8.36 -10.54
CA THR A 54 -1.90 8.62 -11.96
C THR A 54 -3.17 8.40 -12.77
N THR A 55 -3.35 9.14 -13.86
CA THR A 55 -4.45 8.94 -14.82
C THR A 55 -4.53 7.49 -15.32
N THR A 56 -3.38 6.85 -15.53
CA THR A 56 -3.29 5.42 -15.90
C THR A 56 -3.88 4.51 -14.83
N ALA A 57 -3.44 4.64 -13.57
CA ALA A 57 -3.96 3.84 -12.46
C ALA A 57 -5.46 4.12 -12.20
N LEU A 58 -5.90 5.38 -12.35
CA LEU A 58 -7.32 5.73 -12.25
C LEU A 58 -8.14 5.03 -13.35
N GLY A 59 -7.65 5.05 -14.60
CA GLY A 59 -8.28 4.35 -15.72
C GLY A 59 -8.41 2.84 -15.51
N GLU A 60 -7.44 2.19 -14.85
CA GLU A 60 -7.55 0.78 -14.48
C GLU A 60 -8.67 0.51 -13.47
N LEU A 61 -8.87 1.40 -12.50
CA LEU A 61 -9.98 1.30 -11.55
C LEU A 61 -11.31 1.43 -12.27
N GLU A 62 -11.43 2.38 -13.20
CA GLU A 62 -12.63 2.59 -14.01
C GLU A 62 -12.95 1.38 -14.91
N ASN A 63 -11.93 0.81 -15.54
CA ASN A 63 -12.07 -0.43 -16.30
C ASN A 63 -12.47 -1.60 -15.39
N GLY A 64 -12.00 -1.61 -14.15
CA GLY A 64 -12.42 -2.54 -13.09
C GLY A 64 -13.87 -2.35 -12.64
N ARG A 65 -14.44 -1.15 -12.75
CA ARG A 65 -15.85 -0.85 -12.42
C ARG A 65 -16.82 -1.66 -13.26
N ALA A 66 -16.51 -1.87 -14.54
CA ALA A 66 -17.30 -2.73 -15.43
C ALA A 66 -17.39 -4.19 -14.92
N LYS A 67 -16.47 -4.59 -14.04
CA LYS A 67 -16.45 -5.90 -13.36
C LYS A 67 -17.10 -5.86 -11.96
N GLY A 68 -17.84 -4.80 -11.64
CA GLY A 68 -18.59 -4.64 -10.39
C GLY A 68 -17.79 -4.09 -9.20
N ARG A 69 -16.58 -3.53 -9.43
CA ARG A 69 -15.76 -2.96 -8.34
C ARG A 69 -16.25 -1.55 -7.96
N GLN A 70 -16.61 -1.36 -6.69
CA GLN A 70 -17.03 -0.07 -6.14
C GLN A 70 -15.87 0.92 -5.91
N THR A 71 -14.61 0.44 -6.01
CA THR A 71 -13.40 1.24 -5.78
C THR A 71 -13.34 2.52 -6.62
N ALA A 72 -13.68 2.45 -7.91
CA ALA A 72 -13.64 3.62 -8.79
C ALA A 72 -14.56 4.75 -8.31
N ALA A 73 -15.76 4.41 -7.82
CA ALA A 73 -16.71 5.39 -7.32
C ALA A 73 -16.23 6.04 -6.02
N GLU A 74 -15.64 5.25 -5.12
CA GLU A 74 -15.09 5.78 -3.87
C GLU A 74 -13.84 6.64 -4.11
N VAL A 75 -12.94 6.22 -5.01
CA VAL A 75 -11.78 7.04 -5.39
C VAL A 75 -12.23 8.35 -6.04
N ALA A 76 -13.21 8.33 -6.94
CA ALA A 76 -13.78 9.55 -7.53
C ALA A 76 -14.34 10.50 -6.45
N ARG A 77 -15.06 9.97 -5.46
CA ARG A 77 -15.54 10.75 -4.31
C ARG A 77 -14.38 11.35 -3.51
N LEU A 78 -13.32 10.57 -3.25
CA LEU A 78 -12.13 11.02 -2.51
C LEU A 78 -11.35 12.10 -3.27
N ILE A 79 -11.34 12.06 -4.62
CA ILE A 79 -10.83 13.14 -5.46
C ILE A 79 -11.70 14.40 -5.32
N GLU A 80 -13.03 14.26 -5.39
CA GLU A 80 -13.98 15.38 -5.28
C GLU A 80 -13.85 16.12 -3.95
N VAL A 81 -13.64 15.40 -2.85
CA VAL A 81 -13.43 16.02 -1.52
C VAL A 81 -11.97 16.46 -1.27
N GLY A 82 -11.09 16.34 -2.26
CA GLY A 82 -9.71 16.83 -2.21
C GLY A 82 -8.74 15.98 -1.38
N LEU A 83 -9.06 14.71 -1.12
CA LEU A 83 -8.17 13.78 -0.40
C LEU A 83 -7.24 12.99 -1.31
N ILE A 84 -7.56 12.94 -2.62
CA ILE A 84 -6.69 12.38 -3.65
C ILE A 84 -6.54 13.42 -4.75
N ARG A 85 -5.32 13.63 -5.24
CA ARG A 85 -5.08 14.41 -6.45
C ARG A 85 -4.78 13.49 -7.63
N GLU A 86 -5.48 13.69 -8.73
CA GLU A 86 -5.16 13.04 -10.00
C GLU A 86 -3.98 13.75 -10.69
N VAL A 87 -3.06 12.98 -11.27
CA VAL A 87 -1.91 13.50 -12.02
C VAL A 87 -1.69 12.77 -13.34
N SER A 88 -1.14 13.50 -14.30
CA SER A 88 -0.72 12.97 -15.59
C SER A 88 0.79 12.85 -15.65
N LEU A 89 1.27 11.87 -16.42
CA LEU A 89 2.68 11.76 -16.76
C LEU A 89 3.10 12.95 -17.63
N SER A 90 4.25 13.52 -17.32
CA SER A 90 4.95 14.46 -18.20
C SER A 90 5.65 13.72 -19.33
N SER A 91 6.11 14.44 -20.36
CA SER A 91 6.92 13.86 -21.44
C SER A 91 8.20 13.17 -20.95
N THR A 92 8.77 13.64 -19.84
CA THR A 92 9.95 13.02 -19.21
C THR A 92 9.57 11.68 -18.57
N ASP A 93 8.38 11.60 -17.99
CA ASP A 93 7.87 10.40 -17.34
C ASP A 93 7.52 9.33 -18.37
N GLU A 94 7.02 9.74 -19.55
CA GLU A 94 6.69 8.82 -20.66
C GLU A 94 7.90 8.01 -21.11
N ALA A 95 9.11 8.59 -21.13
CA ALA A 95 10.32 7.85 -21.49
C ALA A 95 10.65 6.75 -20.47
N VAL A 96 10.50 7.05 -19.18
CA VAL A 96 10.70 6.07 -18.09
C VAL A 96 9.61 5.01 -18.13
N PHE A 97 8.36 5.43 -18.31
CA PHE A 97 7.21 4.54 -18.47
C PHE A 97 7.44 3.53 -19.60
N LEU A 98 7.81 4.00 -20.79
CA LEU A 98 8.07 3.14 -21.95
C LEU A 98 9.18 2.13 -21.69
N ASP A 99 10.26 2.53 -21.01
CA ASP A 99 11.33 1.62 -20.62
C ASP A 99 10.86 0.52 -19.65
N LEU A 100 9.94 0.85 -18.74
CA LEU A 100 9.37 -0.11 -17.78
C LEU A 100 8.38 -1.09 -18.40
N VAL A 101 7.65 -0.69 -19.46
CA VAL A 101 6.66 -1.57 -20.13
C VAL A 101 7.23 -2.32 -21.34
N ALA A 102 8.31 -1.84 -21.97
CA ALA A 102 8.85 -2.40 -23.22
C ALA A 102 10.05 -3.36 -23.03
N GLY A 103 10.45 -3.66 -21.79
CA GLY A 103 11.55 -4.59 -21.48
C GLY A 103 11.27 -6.06 -21.80
N PRO A 104 12.19 -6.98 -21.46
CA PRO A 104 11.93 -8.42 -21.48
C PRO A 104 10.74 -8.77 -20.57
N THR A 105 9.90 -9.75 -20.93
CA THR A 105 8.66 -10.09 -20.19
C THR A 105 8.86 -10.33 -18.68
N SER A 106 10.04 -10.80 -18.28
CA SER A 106 10.40 -10.99 -16.86
C SER A 106 10.62 -9.69 -16.08
N LEU A 107 10.79 -8.57 -16.79
CA LEU A 107 11.08 -7.22 -16.27
C LEU A 107 10.00 -6.20 -16.66
N THR A 108 9.08 -6.53 -17.56
CA THR A 108 7.95 -5.65 -17.92
C THR A 108 6.97 -5.55 -16.77
N LEU A 109 6.62 -4.32 -16.42
CA LEU A 109 5.54 -4.02 -15.47
C LEU A 109 4.22 -3.82 -16.21
N ASP A 110 3.11 -3.83 -15.49
CA ASP A 110 1.85 -3.35 -16.07
C ASP A 110 1.84 -1.81 -16.15
N ASP A 111 0.86 -1.27 -16.88
CA ASP A 111 0.81 0.15 -17.18
C ASP A 111 0.59 0.98 -15.89
N GLY A 112 -0.24 0.50 -14.95
CA GLY A 112 -0.48 1.14 -13.66
C GLY A 112 0.78 1.24 -12.79
N GLU A 113 1.52 0.14 -12.62
CA GLU A 113 2.79 0.09 -11.89
C GLU A 113 3.84 0.99 -12.55
N ALA A 114 4.00 0.87 -13.88
CA ALA A 114 4.97 1.65 -14.63
C ALA A 114 4.70 3.16 -14.53
N ALA A 115 3.44 3.58 -14.66
CA ALA A 115 3.07 4.98 -14.54
C ALA A 115 3.31 5.51 -13.12
N THR A 116 2.99 4.71 -12.10
CA THR A 116 3.23 5.04 -10.69
C THR A 116 4.72 5.28 -10.42
N ILE A 117 5.58 4.37 -10.90
CA ILE A 117 7.03 4.49 -10.73
C ILE A 117 7.60 5.69 -11.51
N ALA A 118 7.17 5.87 -12.77
CA ALA A 118 7.65 6.96 -13.61
C ALA A 118 7.33 8.33 -12.99
N TYR A 119 6.10 8.53 -12.51
CA TYR A 119 5.71 9.76 -11.81
C TYR A 119 6.48 9.96 -10.50
N ALA A 120 6.67 8.90 -9.71
CA ALA A 120 7.40 8.98 -8.44
C ALA A 120 8.85 9.47 -8.65
N LEU A 121 9.52 8.96 -9.68
CA LEU A 121 10.89 9.31 -10.01
C LEU A 121 11.07 10.78 -10.39
N SER A 122 10.16 11.34 -11.18
CA SER A 122 10.29 12.72 -11.65
C SER A 122 9.81 13.76 -10.65
N SER A 123 8.76 13.44 -9.89
CA SER A 123 8.16 14.35 -8.89
C SER A 123 8.86 14.28 -7.52
N GLY A 124 9.68 13.26 -7.28
CA GLY A 124 10.26 12.98 -5.97
C GLY A 124 9.25 12.43 -4.96
N ALA A 125 8.07 11.99 -5.42
CA ALA A 125 7.08 11.33 -4.57
C ALA A 125 7.56 9.94 -4.13
N GLY A 126 7.01 9.45 -3.01
CA GLY A 126 7.12 8.02 -2.68
C GLY A 126 6.13 7.20 -3.53
N ALA A 127 6.52 5.99 -3.93
CA ALA A 127 5.64 5.07 -4.63
C ALA A 127 4.99 4.08 -3.65
N LEU A 128 3.67 3.92 -3.74
CA LEU A 128 2.93 2.87 -3.05
C LEU A 128 2.61 1.74 -4.05
N ILE A 129 3.20 0.57 -3.82
CA ILE A 129 3.13 -0.60 -4.71
C ILE A 129 3.08 -1.88 -3.87
N ASP A 130 2.10 -2.76 -4.13
CA ASP A 130 1.96 -4.04 -3.44
C ASP A 130 2.54 -5.24 -4.22
N GLU A 131 2.83 -5.07 -5.51
CA GLU A 131 3.34 -6.13 -6.38
C GLU A 131 4.85 -6.36 -6.18
N ARG A 132 5.26 -7.63 -6.18
CA ARG A 132 6.62 -8.05 -5.81
C ARG A 132 7.66 -7.65 -6.85
N LYS A 133 7.44 -8.02 -8.10
CA LYS A 133 8.34 -7.78 -9.22
C LYS A 133 8.59 -6.27 -9.39
N ALA A 134 7.57 -5.42 -9.27
CA ALA A 134 7.70 -3.97 -9.29
C ALA A 134 8.57 -3.46 -8.13
N THR A 135 8.31 -3.92 -6.89
CA THR A 135 9.14 -3.54 -5.73
C THR A 135 10.59 -4.02 -5.85
N ASP A 136 10.81 -5.24 -6.35
CA ASP A 136 12.15 -5.84 -6.54
C ASP A 136 12.91 -5.08 -7.64
N LEU A 137 12.23 -4.71 -8.73
CA LEU A 137 12.79 -3.90 -9.81
C LEU A 137 13.20 -2.51 -9.32
N CYS A 138 12.37 -1.84 -8.53
CA CYS A 138 12.72 -0.53 -7.98
C CYS A 138 13.91 -0.60 -7.03
N ALA A 139 13.99 -1.63 -6.19
CA ALA A 139 15.11 -1.82 -5.28
C ALA A 139 16.45 -2.00 -6.05
N ASP A 140 16.43 -2.65 -7.21
CA ASP A 140 17.59 -2.86 -8.07
C ASP A 140 17.94 -1.62 -8.91
N ARG A 141 16.97 -1.07 -9.64
CA ARG A 141 17.20 -0.01 -10.63
C ARG A 141 17.16 1.41 -10.06
N TYR A 142 16.39 1.62 -8.99
CA TYR A 142 16.11 2.95 -8.43
C TYR A 142 16.24 2.95 -6.90
N PRO A 143 17.41 2.62 -6.33
CA PRO A 143 17.59 2.45 -4.89
C PRO A 143 17.33 3.72 -4.05
N ALA A 144 17.30 4.89 -4.68
CA ALA A 144 16.96 6.16 -4.03
C ALA A 144 15.44 6.40 -3.95
N LEU A 145 14.63 5.69 -4.76
CA LEU A 145 13.18 5.81 -4.75
C LEU A 145 12.60 5.18 -3.49
N ILE A 146 11.79 5.93 -2.75
CA ILE A 146 11.04 5.39 -1.63
C ILE A 146 9.89 4.56 -2.20
N VAL A 147 9.93 3.25 -1.99
CA VAL A 147 8.84 2.33 -2.37
C VAL A 147 8.31 1.65 -1.13
N MET A 148 7.01 1.78 -0.90
CA MET A 148 6.29 1.25 0.25
C MET A 148 5.05 0.49 -0.22
N SER A 149 4.55 -0.41 0.59
CA SER A 149 3.32 -1.16 0.33
C SER A 149 2.12 -0.51 1.04
N THR A 150 0.90 -0.94 0.70
CA THR A 150 -0.29 -0.59 1.48
C THR A 150 -0.13 -1.00 2.94
N THR A 151 0.55 -2.13 3.21
CA THR A 151 0.81 -2.57 4.58
C THR A 151 1.75 -1.60 5.32
N ASP A 152 2.77 -1.05 4.67
CA ASP A 152 3.64 -0.05 5.30
C ASP A 152 2.87 1.23 5.63
N LEU A 153 1.98 1.68 4.75
CA LEU A 153 1.12 2.84 4.99
C LEU A 153 0.18 2.62 6.19
N LEU A 154 -0.54 1.48 6.22
CA LEU A 154 -1.48 1.17 7.30
C LEU A 154 -0.79 1.04 8.67
N LEU A 155 0.48 0.64 8.69
CA LEU A 155 1.28 0.49 9.91
C LEU A 155 2.11 1.74 10.26
N ALA A 156 2.03 2.81 9.48
CA ALA A 156 2.74 4.05 9.78
C ALA A 156 2.14 4.77 10.99
N ASP A 157 2.99 5.33 11.86
CA ASP A 157 2.56 5.93 13.14
C ASP A 157 1.42 6.95 13.03
N PRO A 158 1.38 7.89 12.05
CA PRO A 158 0.25 8.81 11.91
C PRO A 158 -1.07 8.09 11.65
N ILE A 159 -1.03 7.01 10.87
CA ILE A 159 -2.19 6.19 10.52
C ILE A 159 -2.62 5.36 11.72
N VAL A 160 -1.69 4.63 12.36
CA VAL A 160 -1.97 3.82 13.54
C VAL A 160 -2.58 4.67 14.67
N SER A 161 -2.04 5.87 14.89
CA SER A 161 -2.49 6.79 15.94
C SER A 161 -3.88 7.38 15.70
N SER A 162 -4.38 7.35 14.47
CA SER A 162 -5.73 7.82 14.13
C SER A 162 -6.84 6.83 14.53
N PHE A 163 -6.50 5.55 14.67
CA PHE A 163 -7.46 4.51 14.98
C PHE A 163 -7.65 4.34 16.49
N GLN A 164 -8.90 4.19 16.90
CA GLN A 164 -9.24 3.68 18.22
C GLN A 164 -8.85 2.19 18.35
N ALA A 165 -8.92 1.66 19.58
CA ALA A 165 -8.67 0.24 19.85
C ALA A 165 -9.42 -0.66 18.85
N ASP A 166 -8.71 -1.66 18.32
CA ASP A 166 -9.15 -2.63 17.30
C ASP A 166 -9.51 -2.10 15.90
N GLY A 167 -9.58 -0.77 15.70
CA GLY A 167 -9.90 -0.16 14.41
C GLY A 167 -8.94 -0.58 13.30
N LEU A 168 -7.63 -0.47 13.54
CA LEU A 168 -6.61 -0.88 12.59
C LEU A 168 -6.68 -2.38 12.25
N SER A 169 -6.90 -3.24 13.25
CA SER A 169 -7.03 -4.69 13.04
C SER A 169 -8.22 -5.02 12.13
N LYS A 170 -9.34 -4.31 12.28
CA LYS A 170 -10.51 -4.45 11.39
C LYS A 170 -10.19 -4.00 9.96
N CYS A 171 -9.52 -2.85 9.79
CA CYS A 171 -9.11 -2.35 8.48
C CYS A 171 -8.21 -3.34 7.75
N LEU A 172 -7.17 -3.85 8.44
CA LEU A 172 -6.28 -4.90 7.91
C LEU A 172 -7.06 -6.14 7.53
N PHE A 173 -7.96 -6.61 8.39
CA PHE A 173 -8.77 -7.79 8.13
C PHE A 173 -9.61 -7.65 6.85
N LEU A 174 -10.27 -6.50 6.66
CA LEU A 174 -11.08 -6.24 5.48
C LEU A 174 -10.23 -6.10 4.21
N ALA A 175 -9.10 -5.40 4.25
CA ALA A 175 -8.18 -5.32 3.12
C ALA A 175 -7.68 -6.72 2.69
N LEU A 176 -7.37 -7.60 3.65
CA LEU A 176 -6.90 -8.97 3.37
C LEU A 176 -8.00 -9.91 2.86
N THR A 177 -9.24 -9.75 3.32
CA THR A 177 -10.34 -10.67 2.96
C THR A 177 -11.11 -10.22 1.72
N VAL A 178 -11.32 -8.91 1.56
CA VAL A 178 -12.10 -8.33 0.47
C VAL A 178 -11.21 -8.07 -0.75
N ALA A 179 -10.11 -7.34 -0.58
CA ALA A 179 -9.20 -7.00 -1.68
C ALA A 179 -8.10 -8.04 -1.92
N ARG A 180 -7.93 -8.99 -0.99
CA ARG A 180 -6.82 -9.94 -1.00
C ARG A 180 -5.45 -9.24 -0.97
N MET A 181 -5.37 -8.13 -0.25
CA MET A 181 -4.14 -7.36 -0.05
C MET A 181 -2.98 -8.29 0.27
N ARG A 182 -1.84 -8.05 -0.37
CA ARG A 182 -0.60 -8.77 -0.09
C ARG A 182 0.07 -8.17 1.14
N VAL A 183 0.61 -9.03 2.00
CA VAL A 183 1.45 -8.61 3.13
C VAL A 183 2.91 -8.89 2.79
N PRO A 184 3.79 -7.87 2.75
CA PRO A 184 5.22 -8.10 2.61
C PRO A 184 5.76 -8.99 3.74
N GLU A 185 6.75 -9.82 3.45
CA GLU A 185 7.27 -10.82 4.39
C GLU A 185 7.69 -10.21 5.74
N ARG A 186 8.31 -9.02 5.70
CA ARG A 186 8.72 -8.24 6.88
C ARG A 186 7.58 -7.91 7.86
N HIS A 187 6.34 -7.88 7.39
CA HIS A 187 5.16 -7.48 8.17
C HIS A 187 4.26 -8.64 8.56
N LEU A 188 4.51 -9.86 8.05
CA LEU A 188 3.64 -11.01 8.30
C LEU A 188 3.45 -11.29 9.80
N ALA A 189 4.53 -11.23 10.58
CA ALA A 189 4.48 -11.47 12.01
C ALA A 189 3.59 -10.44 12.74
N GLY A 190 3.85 -9.15 12.54
CA GLY A 190 3.10 -8.08 13.21
C GLY A 190 1.63 -8.02 12.77
N VAL A 191 1.36 -8.22 11.47
CA VAL A 191 -0.03 -8.28 10.97
C VAL A 191 -0.77 -9.48 11.58
N CYS A 192 -0.14 -10.65 11.67
CA CYS A 192 -0.79 -11.82 12.27
C CYS A 192 -1.04 -11.66 13.77
N GLU A 193 -0.12 -11.00 14.49
CA GLU A 193 -0.31 -10.66 15.90
C GLU A 193 -1.49 -9.71 16.10
N LEU A 194 -1.61 -8.67 15.28
CA LEU A 194 -2.72 -7.70 15.32
C LEU A 194 -4.08 -8.31 14.97
N LEU A 195 -4.12 -9.27 14.05
CA LEU A 195 -5.36 -9.93 13.64
C LEU A 195 -5.81 -11.01 14.64
N GLY A 196 -4.86 -11.67 15.29
CA GLY A 196 -5.12 -12.87 16.06
C GLY A 196 -5.44 -14.09 15.20
N PRO A 197 -5.51 -15.29 15.82
CA PRO A 197 -5.56 -16.55 15.09
C PRO A 197 -6.80 -16.75 14.24
N ASP A 198 -7.96 -16.34 14.73
CA ASP A 198 -9.22 -16.61 14.03
C ASP A 198 -9.30 -15.82 12.72
N ARG A 199 -9.04 -14.51 12.77
CA ARG A 199 -8.98 -13.66 11.57
C ARG A 199 -7.87 -14.09 10.61
N CYS A 200 -6.70 -14.51 11.10
CA CYS A 200 -5.63 -15.02 10.23
C CYS A 200 -6.07 -16.21 9.37
N ARG A 201 -6.89 -17.14 9.92
CA ARG A 201 -7.37 -18.31 9.16
C ARG A 201 -8.25 -17.94 7.98
N GLU A 202 -9.01 -16.85 8.10
CA GLU A 202 -9.93 -16.37 7.06
C GLU A 202 -9.23 -15.59 5.94
N CYS A 203 -8.05 -15.02 6.23
CA CYS A 203 -7.28 -14.20 5.28
C CYS A 203 -6.56 -15.06 4.23
N ARG A 204 -7.24 -15.40 3.13
CA ARG A 204 -6.67 -16.26 2.07
C ARG A 204 -5.43 -15.69 1.36
N SER A 205 -5.20 -14.38 1.42
CA SER A 205 -4.00 -13.74 0.89
C SER A 205 -2.76 -13.96 1.75
N LEU A 206 -2.92 -14.35 3.03
CA LEU A 206 -1.79 -14.73 3.88
C LEU A 206 -1.24 -16.10 3.45
N PRO A 207 0.09 -16.31 3.51
CA PRO A 207 0.68 -17.62 3.27
C PRO A 207 0.14 -18.68 4.25
N GLY A 208 -0.01 -19.92 3.80
CA GLY A 208 -0.64 -20.99 4.57
C GLY A 208 -0.04 -21.21 5.97
N ALA A 209 1.28 -21.10 6.10
CA ALA A 209 1.98 -21.23 7.38
C ALA A 209 1.56 -20.16 8.41
N TRP A 210 1.26 -18.94 7.95
CA TRP A 210 0.86 -17.82 8.80
C TRP A 210 -0.62 -17.88 9.19
N ARG A 211 -1.46 -18.51 8.37
CA ARG A 211 -2.86 -18.78 8.71
C ARG A 211 -3.02 -19.77 9.87
N GLN A 212 -2.07 -20.68 10.05
CA GLN A 212 -2.13 -21.76 11.05
C GLN A 212 -1.33 -21.45 12.32
N SER A 213 -0.24 -20.69 12.21
CA SER A 213 0.75 -20.52 13.29
C SER A 213 0.26 -19.73 14.51
N ALA A 214 -0.78 -18.90 14.40
CA ALA A 214 -1.29 -18.13 15.53
C ALA A 214 -2.02 -19.00 16.58
N ALA A 215 -2.33 -20.26 16.25
CA ALA A 215 -2.90 -21.22 17.21
C ALA A 215 -1.85 -21.97 18.04
N SER A 216 -0.57 -21.99 17.64
CA SER A 216 0.42 -22.94 18.16
C SER A 216 1.51 -22.33 19.05
N ARG A 217 1.51 -21.01 19.31
CA ARG A 217 2.53 -20.33 20.15
C ARG A 217 2.09 -20.01 21.59
N LEU A 218 0.95 -20.56 22.04
CA LEU A 218 0.48 -20.46 23.43
C LEU A 218 0.65 -21.77 24.23
N THR A 219 1.32 -22.78 23.67
CA THR A 219 1.53 -24.09 24.31
C THR A 219 2.97 -24.60 24.20
N GLY A 220 3.96 -23.71 24.08
CA GLY A 220 5.38 -24.06 24.05
C GLY A 220 6.19 -23.28 25.06
#